data_AF-A0A7C3QYQ0-F1
#
_entry.id   AF-A0A7C3QYQ0-F1
#
_cell.length_a   1.000
_cell.length_b   1.000
_cell.length_c   1.000
_cell.angle_alpha   90.00
_cell.angle_beta   90.00
_cell.angle_gamma   90.00
#
_symmetry.space_group_name_H-M   'P 1'
#
loop_
_entity.id
_entity.type
_entity.pdbx_description
1 polymer ?
#
loop_
_entity_poly.entity_id
_entity_poly.type
_entity_poly.pdbx_seq_one_letter_code
_entity_poly.pdbx_strand_id
1 'polypeptide(L)'
;GIPTIVYGYFALTFMTPLLRTIFGNDVVDIYNTGSAGLVMGILILPLITSMTEDALSAVPRSLREASYGLGATKFETAVQIVLPSALSGVAAAIIVGLSRAIGETMIVALAAGAGPNLTLNPFESAETMTGHIVRIAGGDLSYNSIDYDSIFAIGLLLFFITLTLNIISQQIVRRFREVYE
;
A
#
# COMPACT_ATOMS: atom_id res chain seq x y z
N GLY A 1 12.50 13.46 0.68
CA GLY A 1 11.35 12.69 1.19
C GLY A 1 11.60 12.32 2.64
N ILE A 2 10.53 12.12 3.42
CA ILE A 2 10.62 11.63 4.79
C ILE A 2 11.03 10.14 4.74
N PRO A 3 12.07 9.70 5.48
CA PRO A 3 12.47 8.30 5.51
C PRO A 3 11.34 7.38 6.01
N THR A 4 11.21 6.19 5.42
CA THR A 4 10.11 5.26 5.70
C THR A 4 10.15 4.70 7.12
N ILE A 5 11.34 4.63 7.73
CA ILE A 5 11.54 4.36 9.16
C ILE A 5 10.83 5.38 10.08
N VAL A 6 10.75 6.65 9.68
CA VAL A 6 10.05 7.68 10.47
C VAL A 6 8.55 7.40 10.50
N TYR A 7 7.99 6.90 9.40
CA TYR A 7 6.59 6.46 9.36
C TYR A 7 6.36 5.22 10.23
N GLY A 8 7.28 4.25 10.23
CA GLY A 8 7.20 3.09 11.15
C GLY A 8 7.21 3.54 12.62
N TYR A 9 8.08 4.49 12.97
CA TYR A 9 8.11 5.06 14.30
C TYR A 9 6.85 5.87 14.64
N PHE A 10 6.32 6.64 13.69
CA PHE A 10 5.04 7.33 13.83
C PHE A 10 3.87 6.37 14.06
N ALA A 11 3.87 5.21 13.39
CA ALA A 11 2.87 4.17 13.62
C ALA A 11 2.89 3.68 15.07
N LEU A 12 4.06 3.42 15.64
CA LEU A 12 4.20 2.98 17.03
C LEU A 12 3.92 4.07 18.06
N THR A 13 4.35 5.31 17.81
CA THR A 13 4.34 6.38 18.82
C THR A 13 3.11 7.27 18.76
N PHE A 14 2.41 7.28 17.63
CA PHE A 14 1.21 8.08 17.45
C PHE A 14 0.00 7.22 17.10
N MET A 15 0.10 6.39 16.05
CA MET A 15 -1.07 5.63 15.56
C MET A 15 -1.52 4.54 16.55
N THR A 16 -0.60 3.73 17.09
CA THR A 16 -0.94 2.70 18.08
C THR A 16 -1.55 3.28 19.35
N PRO A 17 -0.98 4.33 19.98
CA PRO A 17 -1.62 5.00 21.11
C PRO A 17 -3.01 5.54 20.77
N LEU A 18 -3.19 6.11 19.57
CA LEU A 18 -4.51 6.59 19.11
C LEU A 18 -5.52 5.44 18.97
N LEU A 19 -5.13 4.30 18.41
CA LEU A 19 -6.02 3.13 18.34
C LEU A 19 -6.32 2.57 19.72
N ARG A 20 -5.34 2.55 20.63
CA ARG A 20 -5.50 2.12 22.02
C ARG A 20 -6.43 3.02 22.82
N THR A 21 -6.45 4.33 22.59
CA THR A 21 -7.39 5.23 23.27
C THR A 21 -8.83 5.03 22.78
N ILE A 22 -9.02 4.60 21.53
CA ILE A 22 -10.35 4.38 20.93
C ILE A 22 -10.89 2.98 21.26
N PHE A 23 -10.06 1.94 21.11
CA PHE A 23 -10.47 0.53 21.20
C PHE A 23 -10.06 -0.15 22.51
N GLY A 24 -9.19 0.47 23.32
CA GLY A 24 -8.70 -0.06 24.58
C GLY A 24 -7.33 -0.74 24.46
N ASN A 25 -6.57 -0.69 25.56
CA ASN A 25 -5.23 -1.27 25.65
C ASN A 25 -5.23 -2.81 25.63
N ASP A 26 -6.33 -3.43 26.04
CA ASP A 26 -6.47 -4.90 26.09
C ASP A 26 -6.83 -5.50 24.71
N VAL A 27 -7.26 -4.66 23.77
CA VAL A 27 -7.65 -5.06 22.41
C VAL A 27 -6.52 -4.84 21.42
N VAL A 28 -5.73 -3.78 21.60
CA VAL A 28 -4.71 -3.34 20.64
C VAL A 28 -3.31 -3.53 21.19
N ASP A 29 -2.53 -4.42 20.58
CA ASP A 29 -1.14 -4.65 20.95
C ASP A 29 -0.24 -3.45 20.62
N ILE A 30 0.94 -3.39 21.27
CA ILE A 30 1.93 -2.32 21.02
C ILE A 30 2.40 -2.40 19.57
N TYR A 31 2.65 -3.63 19.14
CA TYR A 31 2.94 -3.97 17.75
C TYR A 31 1.68 -4.58 17.15
N ASN A 32 1.18 -3.97 16.09
CA ASN A 32 -0.04 -4.45 15.46
C ASN A 32 -0.07 -4.08 13.98
N THR A 33 -0.69 -4.96 13.20
CA THR A 33 -0.74 -4.84 11.74
C THR A 33 -1.63 -3.68 11.28
N GLY A 34 -2.62 -3.30 12.08
CA GLY A 34 -3.57 -2.22 11.82
C GLY A 34 -2.92 -0.84 11.79
N SER A 35 -2.14 -0.50 12.81
CA SER A 35 -1.34 0.73 12.87
C SER A 35 -0.38 0.81 11.68
N ALA A 36 0.32 -0.30 11.39
CA ALA A 36 1.20 -0.38 10.24
C ALA A 36 0.44 -0.13 8.93
N GLY A 37 -0.71 -0.78 8.73
CA GLY A 37 -1.56 -0.63 7.55
C GLY A 37 -2.16 0.77 7.38
N LEU A 38 -2.60 1.41 8.46
CA LEU A 38 -3.15 2.78 8.41
C LEU A 38 -2.08 3.80 8.02
N VAL A 39 -0.90 3.73 8.65
CA VAL A 39 0.22 4.62 8.29
C VAL A 39 0.71 4.32 6.87
N MET A 40 0.68 3.06 6.47
CA MET A 40 0.97 2.67 5.10
C MET A 40 0.00 3.30 4.09
N GLY A 41 -1.29 3.29 4.43
CA GLY A 41 -2.34 3.99 3.69
C GLY A 41 -2.05 5.48 3.54
N ILE A 42 -1.66 6.16 4.63
CA ILE A 42 -1.29 7.58 4.60
C ILE A 42 -0.11 7.82 3.64
N LEU A 43 0.88 6.92 3.60
CA LEU A 43 2.05 7.07 2.74
C LEU A 43 1.72 6.88 1.24
N ILE A 44 0.85 5.93 0.88
CA ILE A 44 0.50 5.68 -0.52
C ILE A 44 -0.62 6.59 -1.03
N LEU A 45 -1.40 7.19 -0.15
CA LEU A 45 -2.56 8.00 -0.52
C LEU A 45 -2.20 9.16 -1.48
N PRO A 46 -1.16 9.99 -1.23
CA PRO A 46 -0.78 11.05 -2.15
C PRO A 46 -0.42 10.57 -3.57
N LEU A 47 0.18 9.38 -3.67
CA LEU A 47 0.52 8.77 -4.94
C LEU A 47 -0.75 8.38 -5.71
N ILE A 48 -1.66 7.67 -5.05
CA ILE A 48 -2.92 7.23 -5.65
C ILE A 48 -3.77 8.44 -6.06
N THR A 49 -3.86 9.46 -5.20
CA THR A 49 -4.66 10.66 -5.49
C THR A 49 -4.10 11.43 -6.68
N SER A 50 -2.78 11.64 -6.74
CA SER A 50 -2.14 12.34 -7.87
C SER A 50 -2.37 11.61 -9.20
N MET A 51 -2.13 10.29 -9.23
CA MET A 51 -2.33 9.51 -10.46
C MET A 51 -3.81 9.42 -10.86
N THR A 52 -4.71 9.38 -9.88
CA THR A 52 -6.15 9.41 -10.13
C THR A 52 -6.59 10.77 -10.69
N GLU A 53 -6.04 11.87 -10.20
CA GLU A 53 -6.30 13.22 -10.72
C GLU A 53 -5.84 13.35 -12.18
N ASP A 54 -4.66 12.83 -12.51
CA ASP A 54 -4.17 12.76 -13.89
C ASP A 54 -5.14 11.97 -14.78
N ALA A 55 -5.61 10.80 -14.31
CA ALA A 55 -6.58 9.98 -15.05
C ALA A 55 -7.94 10.68 -15.26
N LEU A 56 -8.44 11.38 -14.24
CA LEU A 56 -9.71 12.12 -14.33
C LEU A 56 -9.57 13.34 -15.25
N SER A 57 -8.43 14.03 -15.21
CA SER A 57 -8.18 15.23 -16.03
C SER A 57 -7.96 14.91 -17.51
N ALA A 58 -7.51 13.69 -17.83
CA ALA A 58 -7.40 13.18 -19.20
C ALA A 58 -8.76 13.03 -19.92
N VAL A 59 -9.88 12.95 -19.17
CA VAL A 59 -11.22 12.86 -19.77
C VAL A 59 -11.54 14.15 -20.55
N PRO A 60 -11.84 14.08 -21.86
CA PRO A 60 -12.06 15.24 -22.72
C PRO A 60 -13.11 16.21 -22.16
N ARG A 61 -12.82 17.51 -22.27
CA ARG A 61 -13.77 18.56 -21.84
C ARG A 61 -15.09 18.51 -22.61
N SER A 62 -15.07 18.07 -23.87
CA SER A 62 -16.27 17.91 -24.69
C SER A 62 -17.32 16.99 -24.06
N LEU A 63 -16.90 15.89 -23.42
CA LEU A 63 -17.81 14.99 -22.72
C LEU A 63 -18.46 15.67 -21.50
N ARG A 64 -17.70 16.52 -20.80
CA ARG A 64 -18.18 17.28 -19.65
C ARG A 64 -19.18 18.35 -20.09
N GLU A 65 -18.87 19.09 -21.15
CA GLU A 65 -19.73 20.12 -21.72
C GLU A 65 -21.02 19.54 -22.30
N ALA A 66 -20.96 18.37 -22.97
CA ALA A 66 -22.14 17.66 -23.45
C ALA A 66 -23.06 17.25 -22.29
N SER A 67 -22.50 16.75 -21.19
CA SER A 67 -23.25 16.42 -19.97
C SER A 67 -23.96 17.66 -19.40
N TYR A 68 -23.25 18.78 -19.27
CA TYR A 68 -23.86 20.04 -18.83
C TYR A 68 -24.94 20.56 -19.80
N GLY A 69 -24.75 20.37 -21.11
CA GLY A 69 -25.73 20.72 -22.14
C GLY A 69 -27.03 19.92 -22.07
N LEU A 70 -26.99 18.72 -21.49
CA LEU A 70 -28.17 17.89 -21.20
C LEU A 70 -28.85 18.25 -19.86
N GLY A 71 -28.38 19.29 -19.18
CA GLY A 71 -28.91 19.73 -17.88
C GLY A 71 -28.37 18.96 -16.68
N ALA A 72 -27.32 18.15 -16.86
CA ALA A 72 -26.72 17.42 -15.76
C ALA A 72 -26.01 18.36 -14.76
N THR A 73 -26.05 18.00 -13.49
CA THR A 73 -25.33 18.68 -12.41
C THR A 73 -23.83 18.34 -12.44
N LYS A 74 -23.04 19.11 -11.69
CA LYS A 74 -21.59 18.84 -11.51
C LYS A 74 -21.34 17.45 -10.91
N PHE A 75 -22.21 17.01 -9.99
CA PHE A 75 -22.09 15.70 -9.35
C PHE A 75 -22.41 14.57 -10.34
N GLU A 76 -23.49 14.68 -11.12
CA GLU A 76 -23.85 13.70 -12.15
C GLU A 76 -22.76 13.60 -13.21
N THR A 77 -22.24 14.72 -13.69
CA THR A 77 -21.12 14.72 -14.67
C THR A 77 -19.88 14.04 -14.09
N ALA A 78 -19.55 14.28 -12.82
CA ALA A 78 -18.39 13.66 -12.18
C ALA A 78 -18.57 12.14 -12.01
N VAL A 79 -19.70 11.69 -11.48
CA VAL A 79 -19.92 10.29 -11.10
C VAL A 79 -20.36 9.42 -12.28
N GLN A 80 -21.15 9.95 -13.22
CA GLN A 80 -21.73 9.18 -14.31
C GLN A 80 -20.92 9.26 -15.62
N ILE A 81 -20.16 10.33 -15.85
CA ILE A 81 -19.38 10.51 -17.08
C ILE A 81 -17.89 10.39 -16.81
N VAL A 82 -17.34 11.25 -15.94
CA VAL A 82 -15.89 11.37 -15.76
C VAL A 82 -15.32 10.13 -15.06
N LEU A 83 -15.90 9.71 -13.92
CA LEU A 83 -15.40 8.57 -13.15
C LEU A 83 -15.43 7.24 -13.94
N PRO A 84 -16.52 6.88 -14.66
CA PRO A 84 -16.54 5.66 -15.45
C PRO A 84 -15.59 5.71 -16.65
N SER A 85 -15.45 6.88 -17.28
CA SER A 85 -14.50 7.06 -18.40
C SER A 85 -13.04 6.92 -17.93
N ALA A 86 -12.71 7.43 -16.75
CA ALA A 86 -11.38 7.34 -16.16
C ALA A 86 -11.11 6.04 -15.38
N LEU A 87 -12.07 5.10 -15.32
CA LEU A 87 -12.02 3.94 -14.42
C LEU A 87 -10.76 3.09 -14.59
N SER A 88 -10.32 2.90 -15.83
CA SER A 88 -9.10 2.16 -16.14
C SER A 88 -7.84 2.84 -15.59
N GLY A 89 -7.83 4.17 -15.51
CA GLY A 89 -6.74 4.97 -14.94
C GLY A 89 -6.75 4.98 -13.42
N VAL A 90 -7.94 5.08 -12.81
CA VAL A 90 -8.12 4.94 -11.37
C VAL A 90 -7.67 3.53 -10.91
N ALA A 91 -8.07 2.49 -11.64
CA ALA A 91 -7.63 1.13 -11.36
C ALA A 91 -6.10 0.97 -11.47
N ALA A 92 -5.48 1.55 -12.50
CA ALA A 92 -4.03 1.57 -12.66
C ALA A 92 -3.33 2.30 -11.50
N ALA A 93 -3.85 3.45 -11.07
CA ALA A 93 -3.33 4.21 -9.93
C ALA A 93 -3.36 3.39 -8.62
N ILE A 94 -4.47 2.70 -8.36
CA ILE A 94 -4.61 1.82 -7.18
C ILE A 94 -3.60 0.67 -7.24
N ILE A 95 -3.47 0.00 -8.38
CA ILE A 95 -2.53 -1.12 -8.56
C ILE A 95 -1.08 -0.66 -8.34
N VAL A 96 -0.69 0.49 -8.89
CA VAL A 96 0.65 1.06 -8.68
C VAL A 96 0.88 1.44 -7.21
N GLY A 97 -0.12 2.02 -6.55
CA GLY A 97 -0.06 2.32 -5.12
C GLY A 97 0.13 1.08 -4.25
N LEU A 98 -0.60 0.00 -4.55
CA LEU A 98 -0.47 -1.30 -3.86
C LEU A 98 0.91 -1.94 -4.11
N SER A 99 1.41 -1.90 -5.35
CA SER A 99 2.74 -2.42 -5.67
C SER A 99 3.85 -1.66 -4.95
N ARG A 100 3.69 -0.33 -4.80
CA ARG A 100 4.57 0.44 -3.93
C ARG A 100 4.44 -0.02 -2.49
N ALA A 101 3.22 -0.28 -2.02
CA ALA A 101 3.02 -0.65 -0.64
C ALA A 101 3.70 -1.97 -0.25
N ILE A 102 3.68 -2.94 -1.14
CA ILE A 102 4.34 -4.24 -0.97
C ILE A 102 5.87 -4.07 -0.89
N GLY A 103 6.43 -3.11 -1.63
CA GLY A 103 7.86 -2.82 -1.62
C GLY A 103 8.33 -2.03 -0.39
N GLU A 104 7.43 -1.51 0.43
CA GLU A 104 7.75 -0.68 1.58
C GLU A 104 7.89 -1.55 2.83
N THR A 105 9.15 -1.82 3.20
CA THR A 105 9.48 -2.86 4.19
C THR A 105 9.61 -2.32 5.61
N MET A 106 10.02 -1.05 5.76
CA MET A 106 10.42 -0.51 7.05
C MET A 106 9.25 -0.18 7.98
N ILE A 107 8.09 0.20 7.43
CA ILE A 107 6.92 0.55 8.24
C ILE A 107 6.39 -0.70 8.95
N VAL A 108 6.16 -1.76 8.18
CA VAL A 108 5.66 -3.04 8.72
C VAL A 108 6.70 -3.73 9.59
N ALA A 109 7.99 -3.72 9.23
CA ALA A 109 9.04 -4.32 10.05
C ALA A 109 9.13 -3.71 11.47
N LEU A 110 8.83 -2.41 11.60
CA LEU A 110 8.88 -1.73 12.90
C LEU A 110 7.55 -1.78 13.64
N ALA A 111 6.43 -1.58 12.94
CA ALA A 111 5.13 -1.35 13.57
C ALA A 111 4.26 -2.60 13.70
N ALA A 112 4.36 -3.56 12.79
CA ALA A 112 3.56 -4.80 12.82
C ALA A 112 4.10 -5.81 13.84
N GLY A 113 5.40 -5.75 14.14
CA GLY A 113 6.07 -6.63 15.10
C GLY A 113 6.75 -7.84 14.46
N ALA A 114 7.25 -8.73 15.32
CA ALA A 114 8.00 -9.93 14.93
C ALA A 114 7.43 -11.22 15.55
N GLY A 115 6.13 -11.23 15.87
CA GLY A 115 5.48 -12.44 16.37
C GLY A 115 5.19 -13.41 15.22
N PRO A 116 5.54 -14.70 15.32
CA PRO A 116 5.24 -15.71 14.28
C PRO A 116 3.74 -16.06 14.21
N ASN A 117 2.88 -15.18 14.73
CA ASN A 117 1.46 -15.42 14.87
C ASN A 117 0.77 -15.18 13.53
N LEU A 118 0.19 -16.24 12.96
CA LEU A 118 -0.65 -16.12 11.78
C LEU A 118 -2.05 -15.70 12.24
N THR A 119 -2.28 -14.39 12.25
CA THR A 119 -3.54 -13.80 12.68
C THR A 119 -4.15 -12.93 11.60
N LEU A 120 -5.48 -12.98 11.49
CA LEU A 120 -6.26 -12.05 10.66
C LEU A 120 -6.72 -10.83 11.49
N ASN A 121 -6.43 -10.82 12.79
CA ASN A 121 -6.76 -9.71 13.67
C ASN A 121 -5.77 -8.55 13.42
N PRO A 122 -6.22 -7.38 12.93
CA PRO A 122 -5.34 -6.26 12.68
C PRO A 122 -4.76 -5.67 13.97
N PHE A 123 -5.35 -5.94 15.12
CA PHE A 123 -4.90 -5.41 16.41
C PHE A 123 -3.83 -6.26 17.09
N GLU A 124 -3.48 -7.40 16.50
CA GLU A 124 -2.41 -8.27 16.96
C GLU A 124 -1.14 -8.08 16.12
N SER A 125 -0.02 -8.44 16.75
CA SER A 125 1.30 -8.50 16.12
C SER A 125 1.37 -9.63 15.09
N ALA A 126 1.94 -9.34 13.93
CA ALA A 126 2.21 -10.33 12.88
C ALA A 126 3.57 -10.04 12.23
N GLU A 127 4.30 -11.11 11.91
CA GLU A 127 5.60 -10.99 11.24
C GLU A 127 5.43 -11.08 9.71
N THR A 128 5.93 -10.06 9.00
CA THR A 128 5.96 -10.07 7.54
C THR A 128 7.24 -10.72 7.03
N MET A 129 7.21 -11.31 5.84
CA MET A 129 8.41 -11.88 5.19
C MET A 129 9.56 -10.87 5.10
N THR A 130 9.25 -9.59 4.83
CA THR A 130 10.24 -8.51 4.76
C THR A 130 10.74 -8.08 6.14
N GLY A 131 9.87 -8.05 7.16
CA GLY A 131 10.25 -7.79 8.55
C GLY A 131 11.15 -8.88 9.13
N HIS A 132 10.87 -10.15 8.81
CA HIS A 132 11.68 -11.30 9.19
C HIS A 132 13.12 -11.19 8.63
N ILE A 133 13.26 -10.80 7.36
CA ILE A 133 14.57 -10.55 6.73
C ILE A 133 15.33 -9.44 7.48
N VAL A 134 14.68 -8.31 7.77
CA VAL A 134 15.32 -7.18 8.48
C VAL A 134 15.78 -7.59 9.87
N ARG A 135 14.95 -8.33 10.61
CA ARG A 135 15.26 -8.82 11.96
C ARG A 135 16.48 -9.73 11.95
N ILE A 136 16.51 -10.69 11.03
CA ILE A 136 17.62 -11.65 10.94
C ILE A 136 18.91 -11.01 10.42
N ALA A 137 18.81 -10.08 9.47
CA ALA A 137 19.98 -9.35 8.95
C ALA A 137 20.67 -8.48 10.02
N GLY A 138 20.03 -8.25 11.17
CA GLY A 138 20.51 -7.43 12.29
C GLY A 138 21.63 -8.03 13.14
N GLY A 139 22.03 -9.31 12.97
CA GLY A 139 23.43 -9.70 13.20
C GLY A 139 23.81 -10.75 14.24
N ASP A 140 22.91 -11.59 14.78
CA ASP A 140 23.27 -12.58 15.83
C ASP A 140 23.12 -14.06 15.41
N LEU A 141 23.20 -14.37 14.11
CA LEU A 141 23.11 -15.76 13.66
C LEU A 141 24.46 -16.43 13.44
N SER A 142 24.59 -17.65 13.96
CA SER A 142 25.67 -18.55 13.58
C SER A 142 25.53 -18.95 12.12
N TYR A 143 26.66 -18.93 11.39
CA TYR A 143 26.75 -19.39 10.01
C TYR A 143 26.22 -20.84 9.91
N ASN A 144 25.44 -21.15 8.85
CA ASN A 144 24.82 -22.47 8.62
C ASN A 144 23.75 -22.89 9.65
N SER A 145 23.06 -21.91 10.25
CA SER A 145 21.84 -22.15 11.04
C SER A 145 20.60 -22.16 10.15
N ILE A 146 19.53 -22.85 10.60
CA ILE A 146 18.25 -22.90 9.88
C ILE A 146 17.71 -21.50 9.58
N ASP A 147 17.87 -20.57 10.53
CA ASP A 147 17.47 -19.18 10.38
C ASP A 147 18.28 -18.46 9.29
N TYR A 148 19.57 -18.75 9.17
CA TYR A 148 20.44 -18.18 8.13
C TYR A 148 20.05 -18.66 6.73
N ASP A 149 19.77 -19.95 6.55
CA ASP A 149 19.36 -20.46 5.23
C ASP A 149 17.94 -20.00 4.85
N SER A 150 17.07 -19.78 5.85
CA SER A 150 15.69 -19.34 5.64
C SER A 150 15.60 -17.97 4.94
N ILE A 151 16.52 -17.04 5.20
CA ILE A 151 16.46 -15.69 4.59
C ILE A 151 16.68 -15.73 3.08
N PHE A 152 17.51 -16.66 2.59
CA PHE A 152 17.76 -16.81 1.16
C PHE A 152 16.53 -17.39 0.46
N ALA A 153 15.87 -18.37 1.09
CA ALA A 153 14.61 -18.92 0.59
C ALA A 153 13.49 -17.87 0.57
N ILE A 154 13.30 -17.12 1.67
CA ILE A 154 12.30 -16.05 1.76
C ILE A 154 12.61 -14.93 0.77
N GLY A 155 13.88 -14.53 0.64
CA GLY A 155 14.32 -13.51 -0.31
C GLY A 155 14.07 -13.92 -1.77
N LEU A 156 14.37 -15.17 -2.14
CA LEU A 156 14.07 -15.71 -3.46
C LEU A 156 12.56 -15.73 -3.74
N LEU A 157 11.77 -16.19 -2.78
CA LEU A 157 10.30 -16.22 -2.90
C LEU A 157 9.72 -14.81 -3.07
N LEU A 158 10.13 -13.87 -2.21
CA LEU A 158 9.74 -12.47 -2.30
C LEU A 158 10.15 -11.85 -3.63
N PHE A 159 11.34 -12.17 -4.14
CA PHE A 159 11.79 -11.71 -5.45
C PHE A 159 10.81 -12.13 -6.55
N PHE A 160 10.44 -13.41 -6.61
CA PHE A 160 9.49 -13.88 -7.62
C PHE A 160 8.08 -13.28 -7.47
N ILE A 161 7.58 -13.15 -6.25
CA ILE A 161 6.29 -12.51 -5.97
C ILE A 161 6.32 -11.05 -6.45
N THR A 162 7.34 -10.30 -6.03
CA THR A 162 7.47 -8.88 -6.34
C THR A 162 7.70 -8.64 -7.83
N LEU A 163 8.51 -9.46 -8.48
CA LEU A 163 8.74 -9.40 -9.92
C LEU A 163 7.45 -9.66 -10.70
N THR A 164 6.71 -10.71 -10.35
CA THR A 164 5.44 -11.07 -11.00
C THR A 164 4.41 -9.95 -10.86
N LEU A 165 4.25 -9.43 -9.64
CA LEU A 165 3.35 -8.31 -9.38
C LEU A 165 3.74 -7.06 -10.17
N ASN A 166 5.04 -6.72 -10.21
CA ASN A 166 5.52 -5.56 -10.97
C ASN A 166 5.27 -5.72 -12.47
N ILE A 167 5.51 -6.90 -13.05
CA ILE A 167 5.24 -7.16 -14.47
C ILE A 167 3.75 -6.99 -14.77
N ILE A 168 2.86 -7.56 -13.95
CA ILE A 168 1.41 -7.43 -14.11
C ILE A 168 0.98 -5.96 -13.98
N SER A 169 1.47 -5.26 -12.95
CA SER A 169 1.18 -3.83 -12.76
C SER A 169 1.59 -3.00 -13.97
N GLN A 170 2.81 -3.20 -14.49
CA GLN A 170 3.31 -2.48 -15.65
C GLN A 170 2.50 -2.77 -16.93
N GLN A 171 2.10 -4.02 -17.15
CA GLN A 171 1.27 -4.40 -18.29
C GLN A 171 -0.11 -3.71 -18.25
N ILE A 172 -0.74 -3.66 -17.08
CA ILE A 172 -2.04 -2.99 -16.89
C ILE A 172 -1.91 -1.49 -17.13
N VAL A 173 -0.88 -0.85 -16.59
CA VAL A 173 -0.62 0.59 -16.79
C VAL A 173 -0.34 0.90 -18.27
N ARG A 174 0.45 0.07 -18.95
CA ARG A 174 0.78 0.27 -20.36
C ARG A 174 -0.48 0.24 -21.23
N ARG A 175 -1.38 -0.70 -20.97
CA ARG A 175 -2.67 -0.80 -21.67
C ARG A 175 -3.57 0.42 -21.46
N PHE A 176 -3.42 1.14 -20.34
CA PHE A 176 -4.17 2.37 -20.07
C PHE A 176 -3.63 3.58 -20.87
N ARG A 177 -2.31 3.69 -21.01
CA ARG A 177 -1.67 4.83 -21.68
C ARG A 177 -1.94 4.87 -23.19
N GLU A 178 -2.16 3.72 -23.81
CA GLU A 178 -2.43 3.59 -25.25
C GLU A 178 -3.86 4.02 -25.67
N VAL A 179 -4.78 4.27 -24.73
CA VAL A 179 -6.21 4.53 -25.04
C VAL A 179 -6.54 6.02 -25.20
N TYR A 180 -5.60 6.93 -24.91
CA TYR A 180 -5.86 8.39 -24.89
C TYR A 180 -4.86 9.23 -25.70
N GLU A 181 -4.00 8.61 -26.50
CA GLU A 181 -3.34 9.27 -27.65
C GLU A 181 -4.19 9.08 -28.91
#